data_AF-A0AAD7U917-F1
#
_entry.id   AF-A0AAD7U917-F1
#
_cell.length_a   1.000
_cell.length_b   1.000
_cell.length_c   1.000
_cell.angle_alpha   90.00
_cell.angle_beta   90.00
_cell.angle_gamma   90.00
#
_symmetry.space_group_name_H-M   'P 1'
#
loop_
_entity.id
_entity.type
_entity.pdbx_description
1 polymer ?
#
loop_
_entity_poly.entity_id
_entity_poly.type
_entity_poly.pdbx_seq_one_letter_code
_entity_poly.pdbx_strand_id
1 'polypeptide(L)'
;MWWWLVLGLVSGVAPSAELRSAHERVYAAPAAFGRIEETMKFTLRRPVGLADGCEPQASSSSSKKEGLFAARSPNCSFSDRAVAAKAAGFAALVVYNTIEGIYQNRSRAKAGEDFECENGKATASSLKGKWEGFPSECPSECESGRCLLTGNGLEICCAWDLYTTMGGAKVDLPSVFVTMRDADKLSEGKVELSLIQEPFFTWSSVLIWVLGVATCAASASRSARFIAKSRTSRFDFAGEDDESFELSTAHAFGFVCVASAALLLLFYVDAYAVVVVAFALSGASSTARVVWRPLLSGIPKPDLAAGLVGCAVAVWWLVARHAAYAWILQDLFGVCLCVVFLDVIKLRSLEVATVLLSMAFCYDVFFVFFSPYVFGQSVMVKVATGTGPKKDADYCEKYPDDSDCQSTQLPMLLLIPRDQSGYSMLGLGDVVLPGLLVSFCARYDAAANRSRYFPACVFGYAIGLACANLAVAVFKVGQPALLYLVPCTLGLVYILAKLDHTFDHLWKGPPDLLPLPSSSSPPPSSSPPEEEGDLEQQEEAPAATEKHALLKISI
;
A
#
# COMPACT_ATOMS: atom_id res chain seq x y z
N MET A 1 3.31 -22.67 15.73
CA MET A 1 2.59 -23.52 14.75
C MET A 1 2.02 -22.71 13.59
N TRP A 2 1.43 -21.53 13.83
CA TRP A 2 0.97 -20.60 12.78
C TRP A 2 2.07 -20.05 11.86
N TRP A 3 3.27 -19.76 12.40
CA TRP A 3 4.42 -19.30 11.62
C TRP A 3 4.85 -20.27 10.49
N TRP A 4 4.65 -21.57 10.67
CA TRP A 4 5.05 -22.58 9.67
C TRP A 4 4.03 -22.71 8.53
N LEU A 5 2.76 -22.38 8.75
CA LEU A 5 1.73 -22.35 7.70
C LEU A 5 1.89 -21.14 6.77
N VAL A 6 2.36 -20.00 7.30
CA VAL A 6 2.66 -18.78 6.52
C VAL A 6 3.91 -18.95 5.64
N LEU A 7 4.91 -19.69 6.12
CA LEU A 7 6.13 -20.00 5.34
C LEU A 7 5.91 -21.02 4.23
N GLY A 8 4.88 -21.89 4.34
CA GLY A 8 4.65 -22.98 3.38
C GLY A 8 4.03 -22.57 2.03
N LEU A 9 3.50 -21.35 1.91
CA LEU A 9 2.71 -20.92 0.73
C LEU A 9 3.42 -19.92 -0.19
N VAL A 10 4.63 -19.45 0.15
CA VAL A 10 5.33 -18.36 -0.57
C VAL A 10 6.63 -18.87 -1.19
N SER A 11 6.54 -19.83 -2.11
CA SER A 11 7.66 -20.24 -2.96
C SER A 11 7.41 -19.77 -4.39
N GLY A 12 7.65 -18.48 -4.66
CA GLY A 12 7.47 -17.96 -6.01
C GLY A 12 7.55 -16.45 -6.12
N VAL A 13 8.72 -15.86 -5.86
CA VAL A 13 9.06 -14.52 -6.36
C VAL A 13 10.50 -14.57 -6.85
N ALA A 14 10.71 -14.28 -8.14
CA ALA A 14 12.03 -14.22 -8.74
C ALA A 14 12.79 -13.00 -8.20
N PRO A 15 14.07 -13.11 -7.79
CA PRO A 15 14.89 -11.93 -7.62
C PRO A 15 15.07 -11.25 -8.99
N SER A 16 15.11 -9.93 -9.09
CA SER A 16 15.47 -9.23 -10.33
C SER A 16 16.99 -9.00 -10.35
N ALA A 17 17.64 -9.19 -11.50
CA ALA A 17 19.06 -8.91 -11.69
C ALA A 17 19.24 -7.71 -12.64
N GLU A 18 20.33 -6.97 -12.49
CA GLU A 18 20.69 -5.84 -13.35
C GLU A 18 22.03 -6.13 -14.04
N LEU A 19 22.09 -5.87 -15.34
CA LEU A 19 23.31 -5.82 -16.14
C LEU A 19 23.62 -4.36 -16.49
N ARG A 20 24.77 -3.85 -16.04
CA ARG A 20 25.25 -2.50 -16.37
C ARG A 20 26.37 -2.57 -17.40
N SER A 21 26.15 -1.95 -18.54
CA SER A 21 27.17 -1.62 -19.54
C SER A 21 27.60 -0.15 -19.38
N ALA A 22 28.69 0.27 -20.02
CA ALA A 22 29.30 1.60 -19.83
C ALA A 22 28.34 2.79 -20.06
N HIS A 23 27.27 2.62 -20.85
CA HIS A 23 26.31 3.68 -21.17
C HIS A 23 24.84 3.26 -20.97
N GLU A 24 24.55 2.00 -20.62
CA GLU A 24 23.19 1.46 -20.62
C GLU A 24 22.95 0.50 -19.45
N ARG A 25 21.71 0.50 -18.95
CA ARG A 25 21.23 -0.39 -17.89
C ARG A 25 20.15 -1.31 -18.44
N VAL A 26 20.30 -2.60 -18.16
CA VAL A 26 19.41 -3.66 -18.65
C VAL A 26 18.93 -4.52 -17.50
N TYR A 27 17.62 -4.76 -17.42
CA TYR A 27 17.00 -5.67 -16.47
C TYR A 27 17.07 -7.11 -16.98
N ALA A 28 17.37 -8.04 -16.06
CA ALA A 28 17.53 -9.45 -16.37
C ALA A 28 16.85 -10.33 -15.32
N ALA A 29 16.29 -11.45 -15.77
CA ALA A 29 15.71 -12.46 -14.87
C ALA A 29 16.79 -13.51 -14.52
N PRO A 30 17.14 -13.70 -13.24
CA PRO A 30 18.10 -14.72 -12.82
C PRO A 30 17.53 -16.13 -12.98
N ALA A 31 18.41 -17.07 -13.27
CA ALA A 31 18.08 -18.49 -13.33
C ALA A 31 17.80 -19.07 -11.94
N ALA A 32 17.05 -20.18 -11.91
CA ALA A 32 16.84 -20.99 -10.72
C ALA A 32 18.10 -21.78 -10.29
N PHE A 33 19.15 -21.76 -11.11
CA PHE A 33 20.44 -22.42 -10.89
C PHE A 33 21.59 -21.40 -10.99
N GLY A 34 22.69 -21.65 -10.27
CA GLY A 34 23.85 -20.76 -10.24
C GLY A 34 23.57 -19.49 -9.43
N ARG A 35 23.97 -19.49 -8.16
CA ARG A 35 23.75 -18.36 -7.25
C ARG A 35 24.60 -17.16 -7.67
N ILE A 36 23.97 -15.99 -7.73
CA ILE A 36 24.65 -14.70 -7.83
C ILE A 36 24.77 -14.19 -6.39
N GLU A 37 25.95 -14.29 -5.76
CA GLU A 37 26.14 -13.83 -4.37
C GLU A 37 26.80 -12.45 -4.27
N GLU A 38 27.58 -12.05 -5.28
CA GLU A 38 28.25 -10.75 -5.34
C GLU A 38 28.13 -10.10 -6.72
N THR A 39 28.41 -8.79 -6.79
CA THR A 39 28.48 -8.06 -8.05
C THR A 39 29.65 -8.56 -8.88
N MET A 40 29.36 -9.15 -10.04
CA MET A 40 30.34 -9.80 -10.90
C MET A 40 30.65 -8.91 -12.10
N LYS A 41 31.94 -8.66 -12.33
CA LYS A 41 32.42 -7.94 -13.52
C LYS A 41 33.00 -8.95 -14.50
N PHE A 42 32.40 -9.05 -15.68
CA PHE A 42 32.87 -9.91 -16.75
C PHE A 42 32.75 -9.22 -18.10
N THR A 43 33.48 -9.72 -19.08
CA THR A 43 33.40 -9.27 -20.47
C THR A 43 32.47 -10.21 -21.21
N LEU A 44 31.36 -9.69 -21.74
CA LEU A 44 30.44 -10.45 -22.59
C LEU A 44 31.12 -10.78 -23.92
N ARG A 45 31.09 -12.05 -24.30
CA ARG A 45 31.51 -12.54 -25.61
C ARG A 45 30.46 -13.42 -26.24
N ARG A 46 30.28 -13.29 -27.55
CA ARG A 46 29.44 -14.22 -28.32
C ARG A 46 30.24 -15.48 -28.70
N PRO A 47 29.58 -16.64 -28.82
CA PRO A 47 30.22 -17.84 -29.32
C PRO A 47 30.63 -17.69 -30.79
N VAL A 48 31.76 -18.28 -31.17
CA VAL A 48 32.24 -18.34 -32.55
C VAL A 48 31.54 -19.51 -33.26
N GLY A 49 30.73 -19.24 -34.28
CA GLY A 49 29.94 -20.25 -35.00
C GLY A 49 28.44 -20.04 -34.83
N LEU A 50 27.70 -21.08 -34.41
CA LEU A 50 26.28 -20.89 -34.07
C LEU A 50 26.16 -20.02 -32.82
N ALA A 51 25.26 -19.03 -32.88
CA ALA A 51 24.98 -18.12 -31.77
C ALA A 51 24.35 -18.81 -30.54
N ASP A 52 24.06 -20.11 -30.62
CA ASP A 52 23.28 -20.87 -29.65
C ASP A 52 24.06 -21.30 -28.40
N GLY A 53 25.39 -21.22 -28.42
CA GLY A 53 26.25 -21.52 -27.28
C GLY A 53 26.11 -22.95 -26.74
N CYS A 54 25.61 -23.90 -27.54
CA CYS A 54 25.48 -25.30 -27.15
C CYS A 54 26.84 -26.02 -27.14
N GLU A 55 27.77 -25.58 -27.98
CA GLU A 55 29.16 -26.06 -28.01
C GLU A 55 30.12 -24.85 -28.07
N PRO A 56 30.28 -24.14 -26.94
CA PRO A 56 31.09 -22.93 -26.91
C PRO A 56 32.58 -23.28 -26.96
N GLN A 57 33.36 -22.50 -27.71
CA GLN A 57 34.82 -22.61 -27.67
C GLN A 57 35.35 -22.26 -26.27
N ALA A 58 36.48 -22.88 -25.90
CA ALA A 58 37.13 -22.60 -24.64
C ALA A 58 37.44 -21.10 -24.50
N SER A 59 37.16 -20.54 -23.32
CA SER A 59 37.47 -19.16 -23.00
C SER A 59 38.95 -18.86 -23.25
N SER A 60 39.22 -17.75 -23.95
CA SER A 60 40.59 -17.38 -24.34
C SER A 60 41.45 -16.89 -23.16
N SER A 61 40.80 -16.62 -22.03
CA SER A 61 41.43 -16.15 -20.81
C SER A 61 41.41 -17.23 -19.73
N SER A 62 42.58 -17.61 -19.20
CA SER A 62 42.71 -18.43 -17.99
C SER A 62 42.17 -17.75 -16.71
N SER A 63 41.86 -16.45 -16.78
CA SER A 63 41.20 -15.70 -15.71
C SER A 63 39.67 -15.75 -15.91
N LYS A 64 38.91 -16.15 -14.88
CA LYS A 64 37.44 -16.16 -14.80
C LYS A 64 36.79 -14.78 -15.00
N LYS A 65 36.96 -14.15 -16.17
CA LYS A 65 36.53 -12.77 -16.48
C LYS A 65 35.69 -12.67 -17.74
N GLU A 66 35.41 -13.79 -18.42
CA GLU A 66 34.58 -13.83 -19.63
C GLU A 66 33.22 -14.44 -19.31
N GLY A 67 32.15 -13.81 -19.77
CA GLY A 67 30.78 -14.31 -19.71
C GLY A 67 30.28 -14.67 -21.10
N LEU A 68 29.58 -15.78 -21.22
CA LEU A 68 29.03 -16.25 -22.49
C LEU A 68 27.71 -15.54 -22.79
N PHE A 69 27.62 -14.88 -23.94
CA PHE A 69 26.39 -14.27 -24.45
C PHE A 69 25.81 -15.13 -25.57
N ALA A 70 24.79 -15.92 -25.25
CA ALA A 70 24.25 -16.94 -26.15
C ALA A 70 22.76 -16.73 -26.45
N ALA A 71 22.41 -16.92 -27.72
CA ALA A 71 21.02 -16.96 -28.14
C ALA A 71 20.36 -18.28 -27.69
N ARG A 72 19.08 -18.24 -27.36
CA ARG A 72 18.27 -19.44 -27.19
C ARG A 72 18.19 -20.20 -28.51
N SER A 73 18.15 -21.52 -28.45
CA SER A 73 18.04 -22.43 -29.59
C SER A 73 17.38 -23.73 -29.13
N PRO A 74 16.65 -24.45 -30.00
CA PRO A 74 16.09 -25.76 -29.68
C PRO A 74 17.17 -26.86 -29.59
N ASN A 75 18.40 -26.60 -30.02
CA ASN A 75 19.47 -27.60 -30.10
C ASN A 75 19.95 -28.09 -28.71
N CYS A 76 19.80 -27.28 -27.66
CA CYS A 76 20.18 -27.64 -26.30
C CYS A 76 19.34 -26.92 -25.25
N SER A 77 19.16 -27.55 -24.08
CA SER A 77 18.39 -26.97 -22.97
C SER A 77 19.17 -25.85 -22.26
N PHE A 78 18.48 -25.04 -21.44
CA PHE A 78 19.12 -24.01 -20.62
C PHE A 78 20.19 -24.59 -19.68
N SER A 79 19.91 -25.76 -19.08
CA SER A 79 20.87 -26.44 -18.20
C SER A 79 22.07 -26.97 -18.98
N ASP A 80 21.87 -27.55 -20.17
CA ASP A 80 22.97 -28.09 -20.97
C ASP A 80 23.90 -26.97 -21.45
N ARG A 81 23.33 -25.82 -21.84
CA ARG A 81 24.09 -24.61 -22.18
C ARG A 81 24.92 -24.12 -20.98
N ALA A 82 24.34 -24.13 -19.78
CA ALA A 82 25.07 -23.76 -18.57
C ALA A 82 26.20 -24.75 -18.25
N VAL A 83 26.00 -26.06 -18.44
CA VAL A 83 27.05 -27.08 -18.29
C VAL A 83 28.17 -26.86 -19.31
N ALA A 84 27.83 -26.63 -20.58
CA ALA A 84 28.78 -26.42 -21.65
C ALA A 84 29.60 -25.12 -21.44
N ALA A 85 28.93 -24.03 -21.05
CA ALA A 85 29.59 -22.77 -20.72
C ALA A 85 30.56 -22.92 -19.53
N LYS A 86 30.15 -23.69 -18.50
CA LYS A 86 31.03 -23.99 -17.36
C LYS A 86 32.23 -24.84 -17.78
N ALA A 87 32.03 -25.85 -18.61
CA ALA A 87 33.10 -26.71 -19.13
C ALA A 87 34.10 -25.92 -20.00
N ALA A 88 33.64 -24.91 -20.74
CA ALA A 88 34.48 -24.00 -21.52
C ALA A 88 35.18 -22.91 -20.67
N GLY A 89 34.91 -22.83 -19.37
CA GLY A 89 35.59 -21.94 -18.43
C GLY A 89 34.99 -20.53 -18.28
N PHE A 90 33.75 -20.31 -18.74
CA PHE A 90 33.06 -19.02 -18.57
C PHE A 90 32.66 -18.77 -17.11
N ALA A 91 32.66 -17.51 -16.70
CA ALA A 91 32.31 -17.07 -15.35
C ALA A 91 30.82 -16.83 -15.15
N ALA A 92 30.10 -16.47 -16.22
CA ALA A 92 28.67 -16.22 -16.21
C ALA A 92 28.04 -16.58 -17.57
N LEU A 93 26.73 -16.82 -17.57
CA LEU A 93 25.94 -17.07 -18.78
C LEU A 93 24.82 -16.04 -18.89
N VAL A 94 24.76 -15.35 -20.02
CA VAL A 94 23.66 -14.44 -20.38
C VAL A 94 22.95 -15.03 -21.58
N VAL A 95 21.69 -15.45 -21.38
CA VAL A 95 20.86 -16.02 -22.44
C VAL A 95 19.85 -14.98 -22.89
N TYR A 96 19.69 -14.84 -24.20
CA TYR A 96 18.66 -13.98 -24.78
C TYR A 96 17.90 -14.74 -25.86
N ASN A 97 16.70 -14.29 -26.16
CA ASN A 97 15.88 -14.88 -27.22
C ASN A 97 16.23 -14.29 -28.59
N THR A 98 15.98 -15.08 -29.64
CA THR A 98 16.01 -14.64 -31.04
C THR A 98 14.84 -15.30 -31.78
N ILE A 99 14.33 -14.66 -32.84
CA ILE A 99 13.27 -15.26 -33.65
C ILE A 99 13.79 -16.56 -34.29
N GLU A 100 15.02 -16.52 -34.81
CA GLU A 100 15.70 -17.67 -35.40
C GLU A 100 15.81 -18.84 -34.40
N GLY A 101 16.08 -18.54 -33.14
CA GLY A 101 16.28 -19.51 -32.08
C GLY A 101 15.02 -20.11 -31.46
N ILE A 102 13.86 -19.45 -31.57
CA ILE A 102 12.59 -19.97 -31.05
C ILE A 102 11.82 -20.73 -32.14
N TYR A 103 11.89 -20.25 -33.38
CA TYR A 103 11.03 -20.71 -34.47
C TYR A 103 11.77 -21.44 -35.60
N GLN A 104 13.02 -21.88 -35.38
CA GLN A 104 13.86 -22.52 -36.40
C GLN A 104 13.18 -23.67 -37.17
N ASN A 105 12.19 -24.35 -36.56
CA ASN A 105 11.42 -25.44 -37.13
C ASN A 105 9.90 -25.22 -37.09
N ARG A 106 9.44 -23.97 -36.95
CA ARG A 106 8.02 -23.63 -36.83
C ARG A 106 7.71 -22.53 -37.83
N SER A 107 6.68 -22.71 -38.65
CA SER A 107 6.24 -21.69 -39.61
C SER A 107 5.27 -20.66 -39.01
N ARG A 108 4.83 -20.88 -37.76
CA ARG A 108 3.89 -20.02 -37.02
C ARG A 108 4.16 -20.08 -35.53
N ALA A 109 3.88 -18.98 -34.85
CA ALA A 109 3.94 -18.89 -33.39
C ALA A 109 2.62 -19.37 -32.74
N LYS A 110 2.64 -19.87 -31.50
CA LYS A 110 1.43 -20.27 -30.74
C LYS A 110 0.82 -19.09 -29.98
N ALA A 111 -0.49 -18.88 -30.16
CA ALA A 111 -1.23 -17.91 -29.37
C ALA A 111 -1.16 -18.27 -27.87
N GLY A 112 -0.83 -17.29 -27.02
CA GLY A 112 -0.80 -17.43 -25.56
C GLY A 112 0.53 -17.91 -24.96
N GLU A 113 1.49 -18.40 -25.76
CA GLU A 113 2.82 -18.83 -25.27
C GLU A 113 3.96 -17.99 -25.86
N ASP A 114 3.80 -17.53 -27.11
CA ASP A 114 4.90 -17.12 -27.97
C ASP A 114 4.88 -15.61 -28.35
N PHE A 115 3.73 -14.93 -28.23
CA PHE A 115 3.55 -13.51 -28.59
C PHE A 115 2.22 -12.92 -28.06
N GLU A 116 2.17 -11.59 -27.92
CA GLU A 116 0.97 -10.79 -27.70
C GLU A 116 0.86 -9.71 -28.80
N CYS A 117 -0.26 -9.73 -29.54
CA CYS A 117 -0.47 -8.84 -30.68
C CYS A 117 -1.04 -7.46 -30.31
N GLU A 118 -1.01 -7.11 -29.04
CA GLU A 118 -1.69 -5.95 -28.49
C GLU A 118 -0.99 -4.63 -28.85
N ASN A 119 0.23 -4.69 -29.38
CA ASN A 119 1.14 -3.55 -29.58
C ASN A 119 1.58 -3.40 -31.04
N GLY A 120 0.66 -3.71 -31.96
CA GLY A 120 0.87 -3.60 -33.40
C GLY A 120 0.47 -4.89 -34.12
N LYS A 121 -0.52 -4.76 -35.00
CA LYS A 121 -1.02 -5.81 -35.89
C LYS A 121 -1.00 -5.28 -37.31
N ALA A 122 -0.47 -6.07 -38.22
CA ALA A 122 -0.61 -5.80 -39.64
C ALA A 122 -1.05 -7.06 -40.37
N THR A 123 -1.53 -6.90 -41.59
CA THR A 123 -1.79 -8.04 -42.48
C THR A 123 -0.78 -8.01 -43.60
N ALA A 124 0.05 -9.04 -43.71
CA ALA A 124 0.97 -9.19 -44.81
C ALA A 124 0.19 -9.41 -46.11
N SER A 125 0.59 -8.76 -47.20
CA SER A 125 0.07 -9.03 -48.55
C SER A 125 0.81 -10.18 -49.25
N SER A 126 2.02 -10.55 -48.79
CA SER A 126 2.84 -11.64 -49.34
C SER A 126 3.81 -12.18 -48.30
N LEU A 127 3.99 -13.51 -48.24
CA LEU A 127 5.04 -14.19 -47.48
C LEU A 127 6.40 -14.00 -48.18
N LYS A 128 7.09 -12.90 -47.92
CA LYS A 128 8.49 -12.72 -48.33
C LYS A 128 9.33 -12.43 -47.09
N GLY A 129 10.23 -13.35 -46.77
CA GLY A 129 11.16 -13.18 -45.68
C GLY A 129 12.13 -14.36 -45.54
N LYS A 130 13.00 -14.24 -44.53
CA LYS A 130 14.23 -15.01 -44.36
C LYS A 130 13.99 -16.51 -44.08
N TRP A 131 12.76 -16.88 -43.72
CA TRP A 131 12.31 -18.24 -43.42
C TRP A 131 10.87 -18.42 -43.94
N GLU A 132 10.54 -19.59 -44.50
CA GLU A 132 9.17 -19.90 -44.96
C GLU A 132 8.16 -19.73 -43.81
N GLY A 133 7.48 -18.58 -43.74
CA GLY A 133 6.53 -18.26 -42.68
C GLY A 133 6.86 -17.07 -41.78
N PHE A 134 7.94 -16.30 -42.01
CA PHE A 134 8.18 -15.03 -41.28
C PHE A 134 8.65 -13.90 -42.21
N PRO A 135 8.06 -12.69 -42.12
CA PRO A 135 8.41 -11.56 -42.99
C PRO A 135 9.79 -10.98 -42.65
N SER A 136 10.51 -10.45 -43.65
CA SER A 136 11.81 -9.77 -43.44
C SER A 136 11.68 -8.31 -43.01
N GLU A 137 10.52 -7.69 -43.24
CA GLU A 137 10.25 -6.29 -42.92
C GLU A 137 9.02 -6.19 -42.02
N CYS A 138 9.15 -5.39 -40.97
CA CYS A 138 8.11 -5.12 -40.01
C CYS A 138 7.32 -3.85 -40.38
N PRO A 139 6.04 -3.77 -40.02
CA PRO A 139 5.29 -2.51 -40.06
C PRO A 139 6.01 -1.44 -39.21
N SER A 140 5.93 -0.18 -39.63
CA SER A 140 6.51 0.97 -38.91
C SER A 140 5.95 1.17 -37.50
N GLU A 141 4.82 0.54 -37.20
CA GLU A 141 4.15 0.55 -35.89
C GLU A 141 4.81 -0.41 -34.88
N CYS A 142 5.69 -1.32 -35.31
CA CYS A 142 6.44 -2.18 -34.42
C CYS A 142 7.72 -1.49 -33.93
N GLU A 143 7.67 -0.91 -32.73
CA GLU A 143 8.84 -0.29 -32.07
C GLU A 143 9.99 -1.30 -31.85
N SER A 144 9.68 -2.60 -31.70
CA SER A 144 10.67 -3.66 -31.54
C SER A 144 11.43 -4.01 -32.83
N GLY A 145 10.96 -3.55 -34.00
CA GLY A 145 11.53 -3.90 -35.30
C GLY A 145 11.48 -5.39 -35.66
N ARG A 146 10.77 -6.21 -34.86
CA ARG A 146 10.71 -7.67 -34.97
C ARG A 146 9.25 -8.12 -35.03
N CYS A 147 8.93 -9.09 -35.88
CA CYS A 147 7.54 -9.50 -36.15
C CYS A 147 7.37 -10.99 -36.38
N LEU A 148 6.20 -11.52 -35.98
CA LEU A 148 5.83 -12.93 -36.07
C LEU A 148 4.51 -13.09 -36.83
N LEU A 149 4.38 -14.17 -37.60
CA LEU A 149 3.12 -14.56 -38.21
C LEU A 149 2.28 -15.40 -37.25
N THR A 150 1.02 -14.99 -37.09
CA THR A 150 0.08 -15.59 -36.15
C THR A 150 -0.91 -16.47 -36.88
N GLY A 151 -1.51 -17.43 -36.17
CA GLY A 151 -2.29 -18.52 -36.77
C GLY A 151 -3.51 -18.11 -37.61
N ASN A 152 -3.96 -16.85 -37.52
CA ASN A 152 -5.17 -16.34 -38.16
C ASN A 152 -4.88 -15.68 -39.54
N GLY A 153 -4.33 -16.45 -40.49
CA GLY A 153 -4.13 -15.98 -41.86
C GLY A 153 -2.74 -15.37 -42.11
N LEU A 154 -2.68 -14.17 -42.72
CA LEU A 154 -1.45 -13.38 -42.93
C LEU A 154 -1.28 -12.29 -41.86
N GLU A 155 -1.90 -12.47 -40.70
CA GLU A 155 -1.79 -11.53 -39.57
C GLU A 155 -0.37 -11.60 -38.98
N ILE A 156 0.30 -10.46 -39.00
CA ILE A 156 1.62 -10.22 -38.42
C ILE A 156 1.42 -9.48 -37.10
N CYS A 157 2.11 -9.91 -36.06
CA CYS A 157 2.17 -9.23 -34.78
C CYS A 157 3.60 -8.85 -34.42
N CYS A 158 3.78 -7.74 -33.72
CA CYS A 158 5.09 -7.36 -33.21
C CYS A 158 5.59 -8.40 -32.20
N ALA A 159 6.82 -8.86 -32.40
CA ALA A 159 7.47 -9.88 -31.59
C ALA A 159 8.10 -9.25 -30.35
N TRP A 160 7.78 -9.80 -29.19
CA TRP A 160 8.32 -9.39 -27.91
C TRP A 160 8.45 -10.65 -27.03
N ASP A 161 9.62 -10.91 -26.43
CA ASP A 161 9.73 -12.00 -25.45
C ASP A 161 9.24 -11.61 -24.06
N LEU A 162 8.58 -12.53 -23.39
CA LEU A 162 8.34 -12.51 -21.95
C LEU A 162 9.62 -12.90 -21.21
N TYR A 163 9.76 -12.47 -19.95
CA TYR A 163 10.85 -12.97 -19.10
C TYR A 163 10.62 -14.46 -18.83
N THR A 164 11.58 -15.31 -19.22
CA THR A 164 11.48 -16.75 -18.94
C THR A 164 12.33 -17.11 -17.72
N THR A 165 11.76 -17.89 -16.81
CA THR A 165 12.54 -18.50 -15.73
C THR A 165 13.39 -19.63 -16.30
N MET A 166 14.71 -19.52 -16.17
CA MET A 166 15.63 -20.58 -16.58
C MET A 166 15.73 -21.61 -15.46
N GLY A 167 15.12 -22.79 -15.64
CA GLY A 167 15.13 -23.91 -14.69
C GLY A 167 15.74 -25.18 -15.29
N GLY A 168 16.22 -26.10 -14.45
CA GLY A 168 16.85 -27.35 -14.89
C GLY A 168 17.77 -28.00 -13.83
N ALA A 169 18.68 -28.86 -14.27
CA ALA A 169 19.69 -29.50 -13.41
C ALA A 169 20.52 -28.47 -12.61
N LYS A 170 20.96 -28.85 -11.39
CA LYS A 170 21.74 -27.96 -10.50
C LYS A 170 23.14 -27.70 -11.09
N VAL A 171 23.26 -26.65 -11.91
CA VAL A 171 24.53 -26.13 -12.41
C VAL A 171 24.93 -24.92 -11.57
N ASP A 172 26.12 -24.96 -10.99
CA ASP A 172 26.69 -23.83 -10.27
C ASP A 172 27.43 -22.91 -11.25
N LEU A 173 26.65 -22.13 -12.02
CA LEU A 173 27.12 -21.08 -12.95
C LEU A 173 26.09 -19.92 -12.95
N PRO A 174 26.47 -18.71 -12.48
CA PRO A 174 25.60 -17.54 -12.49
C PRO A 174 25.00 -17.29 -13.88
N SER A 175 23.68 -17.37 -13.98
CA SER A 175 22.97 -17.32 -15.27
C SER A 175 21.81 -16.33 -15.22
N VAL A 176 21.68 -15.48 -16.23
CA VAL A 176 20.59 -14.51 -16.35
C VAL A 176 19.98 -14.50 -17.75
N PHE A 177 18.68 -14.21 -17.81
CA PHE A 177 17.90 -14.11 -19.04
C PHE A 177 17.58 -12.65 -19.36
N VAL A 178 17.79 -12.26 -20.61
CA VAL A 178 17.56 -10.90 -21.12
C VAL A 178 16.59 -10.95 -22.30
N THR A 179 15.71 -9.96 -22.41
CA THR A 179 14.72 -9.86 -23.49
C THR A 179 15.38 -9.53 -24.83
N MET A 180 14.74 -9.85 -25.98
CA MET A 180 15.24 -9.45 -27.30
C MET A 180 15.54 -7.95 -27.44
N ARG A 181 14.71 -7.07 -26.85
CA ARG A 181 14.89 -5.60 -26.94
C ARG A 181 16.15 -5.16 -26.21
N ASP A 182 16.36 -5.69 -25.00
CA ASP A 182 17.48 -5.28 -24.16
C ASP A 182 18.78 -6.03 -24.52
N ALA A 183 18.69 -7.14 -25.25
CA ALA A 183 19.84 -7.80 -25.84
C ALA A 183 20.51 -6.96 -26.93
N ASP A 184 19.74 -6.15 -27.69
CA ASP A 184 20.29 -5.28 -28.74
C ASP A 184 21.07 -4.09 -28.17
N LYS A 185 20.69 -3.66 -26.97
CA LYS A 185 21.40 -2.67 -26.13
C LYS A 185 22.75 -3.20 -25.62
N LEU A 186 22.89 -4.51 -25.49
CA LEU A 186 24.12 -5.16 -25.01
C LEU A 186 25.07 -5.47 -26.18
N SER A 187 26.12 -4.65 -26.34
CA SER A 187 27.26 -4.98 -27.19
C SER A 187 28.29 -5.87 -26.47
N GLU A 188 29.17 -6.53 -27.22
CA GLU A 188 30.36 -7.17 -26.63
C GLU A 188 31.18 -6.13 -25.86
N GLY A 189 31.50 -6.42 -24.61
CA GLY A 189 32.08 -5.42 -23.73
C GLY A 189 32.07 -5.80 -22.26
N LYS A 190 32.64 -4.91 -21.44
CA LYS A 190 32.66 -5.07 -19.98
C LYS A 190 31.26 -4.80 -19.43
N VAL A 191 30.70 -5.77 -18.74
CA VAL A 191 29.40 -5.67 -18.09
C VAL A 191 29.52 -6.08 -16.62
N GLU A 192 28.77 -5.37 -15.80
CA GLU A 192 28.65 -5.61 -14.37
C GLU A 192 27.27 -6.23 -14.11
N LEU A 193 27.27 -7.46 -13.62
CA LEU A 193 26.07 -8.17 -13.19
C LEU A 193 25.93 -8.03 -11.69
N SER A 194 24.83 -7.44 -11.25
CA SER A 194 24.46 -7.34 -9.83
C SER A 194 23.06 -7.90 -9.63
N LEU A 195 22.84 -8.63 -8.54
CA LEU A 195 21.48 -8.80 -8.06
C LEU A 195 20.96 -7.46 -7.59
N ILE A 196 19.72 -7.15 -7.94
CA ILE A 196 19.00 -6.04 -7.33
C ILE A 196 18.61 -6.51 -5.94
N GLN A 197 19.53 -6.34 -4.99
CA GLN A 197 19.26 -6.59 -3.59
C GLN A 197 18.57 -5.35 -3.03
N GLU A 198 17.25 -5.34 -3.13
CA GLU A 198 16.42 -4.33 -2.47
C GLU A 198 16.78 -4.26 -0.98
N PRO A 199 17.31 -3.12 -0.49
CA PRO A 199 17.62 -3.00 0.93
C PRO A 199 16.34 -3.17 1.74
N PHE A 200 16.41 -3.93 2.84
CA PHE A 200 15.26 -4.20 3.70
C PHE A 200 14.58 -2.91 4.20
N PHE A 201 15.37 -1.85 4.40
CA PHE A 201 14.87 -0.51 4.73
C PHE A 201 15.30 0.49 3.66
N THR A 202 14.32 1.08 2.98
CA THR A 202 14.54 2.27 2.17
C THR A 202 14.15 3.52 2.94
N TRP A 203 14.74 4.66 2.61
CA TRP A 203 14.37 5.96 3.17
C TRP A 203 12.87 6.25 3.01
N SER A 204 12.28 5.89 1.86
CA SER A 204 10.84 6.03 1.62
C SER A 204 9.98 5.25 2.63
N SER A 205 10.38 4.02 3.00
CA SER A 205 9.67 3.18 3.96
C SER A 205 9.80 3.71 5.40
N VAL A 206 10.92 4.37 5.73
CA VAL A 206 11.08 5.07 7.02
C VAL A 206 10.20 6.32 7.06
N LEU A 207 10.21 7.12 5.99
CA LEU A 207 9.41 8.34 5.91
C LEU A 207 7.91 8.04 6.02
N ILE A 208 7.42 7.00 5.34
CA ILE A 208 5.99 6.65 5.38
C ILE A 208 5.59 6.09 6.75
N TRP A 209 6.49 5.37 7.42
CA TRP A 209 6.31 4.92 8.80
C TRP A 209 6.21 6.11 9.76
N VAL A 210 7.14 7.07 9.67
CA VAL A 210 7.08 8.31 10.46
C VAL A 210 5.79 9.05 10.19
N LEU A 211 5.39 9.18 8.92
CA LEU A 211 4.17 9.89 8.52
C LEU A 211 2.92 9.25 9.13
N GLY A 212 2.78 7.93 9.07
CA GLY A 212 1.66 7.20 9.67
C GLY A 212 1.61 7.37 11.20
N VAL A 213 2.74 7.16 11.88
CA VAL A 213 2.84 7.31 13.34
C VAL A 213 2.55 8.74 13.78
N ALA A 214 3.12 9.73 13.09
CA ALA A 214 2.90 11.15 13.39
C ALA A 214 1.44 11.55 13.16
N THR A 215 0.80 11.07 12.09
CA THR A 215 -0.61 11.34 11.80
C THR A 215 -1.52 10.81 12.90
N CYS A 216 -1.35 9.54 13.28
CA CYS A 216 -2.10 8.92 14.38
C CYS A 216 -1.90 9.67 15.71
N ALA A 217 -0.65 9.93 16.09
CA ALA A 217 -0.33 10.58 17.35
C ALA A 217 -0.84 12.03 17.41
N ALA A 218 -0.70 12.79 16.31
CA ALA A 218 -1.15 14.18 16.23
C ALA A 218 -2.68 14.29 16.32
N SER A 219 -3.42 13.46 15.57
CA SER A 219 -4.88 13.45 15.63
C SER A 219 -5.38 13.03 17.01
N ALA A 220 -4.85 11.95 17.58
CA ALA A 220 -5.24 11.51 18.92
C ALA A 220 -4.95 12.59 19.99
N SER A 221 -3.81 13.27 19.90
CA SER A 221 -3.46 14.39 20.79
C SER A 221 -4.36 15.61 20.61
N ARG A 222 -4.84 15.86 19.38
CA ARG A 222 -5.79 16.93 19.08
C ARG A 222 -7.17 16.62 19.67
N SER A 223 -7.65 15.39 19.46
CA SER A 223 -8.90 14.88 20.02
C SER A 223 -8.91 14.91 21.56
N ALA A 224 -7.78 14.56 22.20
CA ALA A 224 -7.61 14.66 23.65
C ALA A 224 -7.63 16.11 24.17
N ARG A 225 -6.95 17.04 23.48
CA ARG A 225 -6.91 18.47 23.84
C ARG A 225 -8.29 19.12 23.79
N PHE A 226 -9.14 18.71 22.86
CA PHE A 226 -10.52 19.19 22.77
C PHE A 226 -11.31 18.90 24.05
N ILE A 227 -11.18 17.68 24.59
CA ILE A 227 -11.83 17.27 25.86
C ILE A 227 -11.24 18.01 27.07
N ALA A 228 -9.92 18.17 27.12
CA ALA A 228 -9.29 18.92 28.19
C ALA A 228 -9.76 20.38 28.21
N LYS A 229 -9.86 21.02 27.04
CA LYS A 229 -10.34 22.40 26.90
C LYS A 229 -11.83 22.54 27.25
N SER A 230 -12.68 21.63 26.81
CA SER A 230 -14.13 21.68 27.11
C SER A 230 -14.43 21.49 28.60
N ARG A 231 -13.56 20.80 29.35
CA ARG A 231 -13.64 20.71 30.81
C ARG A 231 -13.30 22.02 31.51
N THR A 232 -12.33 22.78 30.99
CA THR A 232 -11.93 24.10 31.51
C THR A 232 -12.90 25.21 31.10
N SER A 233 -13.48 25.15 29.90
CA SER A 233 -14.37 26.20 29.37
C SER A 233 -15.85 25.99 29.67
N ARG A 234 -16.23 25.08 30.58
CA ARG A 234 -17.62 24.88 31.03
C ARG A 234 -18.28 26.17 31.58
N PHE A 235 -17.53 27.26 31.74
CA PHE A 235 -18.04 28.56 32.16
C PHE A 235 -18.32 29.56 31.02
N ASP A 236 -17.87 29.34 29.77
CA ASP A 236 -18.10 30.31 28.70
C ASP A 236 -18.16 29.66 27.30
N PHE A 237 -19.28 29.93 26.62
CA PHE A 237 -19.65 29.62 25.23
C PHE A 237 -20.12 28.19 24.90
N ALA A 238 -21.45 28.05 24.79
CA ALA A 238 -22.09 27.17 23.83
C ALA A 238 -21.87 27.74 22.41
N GLY A 239 -21.21 26.99 21.53
CA GLY A 239 -21.01 27.37 20.14
C GLY A 239 -20.23 26.32 19.33
N GLU A 240 -20.78 25.99 18.16
CA GLU A 240 -20.40 24.94 17.19
C GLU A 240 -20.71 23.50 17.65
N ASP A 241 -21.89 23.01 17.22
CA ASP A 241 -22.27 21.60 17.21
C ASP A 241 -21.31 20.82 16.28
N ASP A 242 -20.16 20.40 16.82
CA ASP A 242 -19.35 19.38 16.18
C ASP A 242 -20.15 18.07 16.22
N GLU A 243 -20.79 17.72 15.11
CA GLU A 243 -21.46 16.43 14.92
C GLU A 243 -20.44 15.29 15.00
N SER A 244 -20.10 14.89 16.23
CA SER A 244 -19.27 13.73 16.46
C SER A 244 -20.10 12.46 16.36
N PHE A 245 -19.67 11.55 15.49
CA PHE A 245 -20.35 10.29 15.25
C PHE A 245 -19.85 9.24 16.24
N GLU A 246 -20.73 8.80 17.14
CA GLU A 246 -20.41 7.73 18.10
C GLU A 246 -20.54 6.35 17.46
N LEU A 247 -19.43 5.62 17.43
CA LEU A 247 -19.44 4.26 16.90
C LEU A 247 -20.03 3.31 17.95
N SER A 248 -21.10 2.62 17.55
CA SER A 248 -21.73 1.52 18.29
C SER A 248 -21.39 0.19 17.62
N THR A 249 -21.61 -0.94 18.30
CA THR A 249 -21.35 -2.28 17.76
C THR A 249 -22.11 -2.52 16.44
N ALA A 250 -23.34 -2.00 16.32
CA ALA A 250 -24.11 -2.07 15.08
C ALA A 250 -23.44 -1.27 13.93
N HIS A 251 -22.88 -0.10 14.24
CA HIS A 251 -22.13 0.71 13.27
C HIS A 251 -20.82 0.03 12.86
N ALA A 252 -20.15 -0.70 13.75
CA ALA A 252 -18.95 -1.46 13.42
C ALA A 252 -19.22 -2.58 12.41
N PHE A 253 -20.31 -3.34 12.58
CA PHE A 253 -20.74 -4.33 11.60
C PHE A 253 -21.14 -3.68 10.27
N GLY A 254 -21.95 -2.62 10.34
CA GLY A 254 -22.38 -1.85 9.16
C GLY A 254 -21.19 -1.31 8.36
N PHE A 255 -20.16 -0.79 9.04
CA PHE A 255 -18.93 -0.31 8.41
C PHE A 255 -18.24 -1.41 7.58
N VAL A 256 -18.08 -2.61 8.14
CA VAL A 256 -17.44 -3.73 7.44
C VAL A 256 -18.28 -4.22 6.27
N CYS A 257 -19.61 -4.30 6.42
CA CYS A 257 -20.51 -4.69 5.34
C CYS A 257 -20.49 -3.68 4.18
N VAL A 258 -20.56 -2.37 4.48
CA VAL A 258 -20.51 -1.31 3.48
C VAL A 258 -19.15 -1.27 2.79
N ALA A 259 -18.05 -1.42 3.54
CA ALA A 259 -16.72 -1.52 2.96
C ALA A 259 -16.59 -2.72 2.01
N SER A 260 -17.12 -3.88 2.41
CA SER A 260 -17.15 -5.09 1.58
C SER A 260 -17.96 -4.89 0.30
N ALA A 261 -19.15 -4.30 0.42
CA ALA A 261 -20.00 -3.99 -0.73
C ALA A 261 -19.34 -2.98 -1.68
N ALA A 262 -18.70 -1.94 -1.14
CA ALA A 262 -17.98 -0.94 -1.92
C ALA A 262 -16.78 -1.55 -2.66
N LEU A 263 -15.99 -2.41 -2.00
CA LEU A 263 -14.88 -3.11 -2.66
C LEU A 263 -15.35 -4.04 -3.77
N LEU A 264 -16.41 -4.82 -3.53
CA LEU A 264 -16.97 -5.71 -4.55
C LEU A 264 -17.57 -4.90 -5.71
N LEU A 265 -18.22 -3.77 -5.43
CA LEU A 265 -18.70 -2.86 -6.46
C LEU A 265 -17.54 -2.36 -7.31
N LEU A 266 -16.43 -1.91 -6.71
CA LEU A 266 -15.24 -1.48 -7.46
C LEU A 266 -14.57 -2.62 -8.24
N PHE A 267 -14.71 -3.86 -7.78
CA PHE A 267 -14.17 -5.02 -8.48
C PHE A 267 -14.97 -5.41 -9.72
N TYR A 268 -16.31 -5.29 -9.68
CA TYR A 268 -17.21 -5.64 -10.77
C TYR A 268 -17.56 -4.47 -11.69
N VAL A 269 -17.57 -3.25 -11.16
CA VAL A 269 -17.90 -2.01 -11.85
C VAL A 269 -16.64 -1.16 -11.80
N ASP A 270 -16.05 -0.85 -12.97
CA ASP A 270 -14.86 -0.02 -13.11
C ASP A 270 -15.13 1.47 -12.75
N ALA A 271 -15.62 1.72 -11.54
CA ALA A 271 -16.06 3.00 -11.01
C ALA A 271 -14.90 3.84 -10.45
N TYR A 272 -13.70 3.66 -11.00
CA TYR A 272 -12.48 4.33 -10.56
C TYR A 272 -12.60 5.86 -10.54
N ALA A 273 -13.19 6.44 -11.59
CA ALA A 273 -13.39 7.89 -11.68
C ALA A 273 -14.25 8.44 -10.54
N VAL A 274 -15.23 7.66 -10.06
CA VAL A 274 -16.08 8.06 -8.93
C VAL A 274 -15.26 8.16 -7.64
N VAL A 275 -14.37 7.20 -7.39
CA VAL A 275 -13.50 7.21 -6.21
C VAL A 275 -12.53 8.38 -6.26
N VAL A 276 -11.98 8.70 -7.42
CA VAL A 276 -11.07 9.84 -7.60
C VAL A 276 -11.77 11.16 -7.30
N VAL A 277 -12.97 11.37 -7.83
CA VAL A 277 -13.75 12.59 -7.56
C VAL A 277 -14.15 12.66 -6.10
N ALA A 278 -14.63 11.55 -5.51
CA ALA A 278 -14.98 11.49 -4.09
C ALA A 278 -13.77 11.81 -3.19
N PHE A 279 -12.59 11.30 -3.53
CA PHE A 279 -11.35 11.59 -2.82
C PHE A 279 -10.97 13.07 -2.94
N ALA A 280 -11.06 13.67 -4.13
CA ALA A 280 -10.76 15.08 -4.32
C ALA A 280 -11.71 16.00 -3.53
N LEU A 281 -13.01 15.68 -3.51
CA LEU A 281 -14.00 16.40 -2.71
C LEU A 281 -13.73 16.26 -1.20
N SER A 282 -13.41 15.05 -0.76
CA SER A 282 -13.05 14.77 0.63
C SER A 282 -11.75 15.47 1.03
N GLY A 283 -10.74 15.48 0.15
CA GLY A 283 -9.48 16.19 0.32
C GLY A 283 -9.65 17.71 0.39
N ALA A 284 -10.50 18.29 -0.47
CA ALA A 284 -10.85 19.72 -0.44
C ALA A 284 -11.44 20.12 0.92
N SER A 285 -12.46 19.37 1.39
CA SER A 285 -13.10 19.66 2.67
C SER A 285 -12.17 19.44 3.87
N SER A 286 -11.31 18.42 3.81
CA SER A 286 -10.42 18.06 4.93
C SER A 286 -9.25 19.03 5.06
N THR A 287 -8.63 19.40 3.94
CA THR A 287 -7.56 20.43 3.94
C THR A 287 -8.10 21.82 4.28
N ALA A 288 -9.33 22.15 3.88
CA ALA A 288 -10.00 23.38 4.31
C ALA A 288 -10.06 23.46 5.85
N ARG A 289 -10.49 22.39 6.53
CA ARG A 289 -10.61 22.37 7.99
C ARG A 289 -9.26 22.31 8.72
N VAL A 290 -8.35 21.46 8.25
CA VAL A 290 -7.09 21.14 8.98
C VAL A 290 -5.99 22.15 8.69
N VAL A 291 -5.89 22.66 7.46
CA VAL A 291 -4.76 23.47 6.99
C VAL A 291 -5.17 24.91 6.73
N TRP A 292 -6.18 25.14 5.88
CA TRP A 292 -6.49 26.48 5.39
C TRP A 292 -7.23 27.34 6.41
N ARG A 293 -8.18 26.78 7.17
CA ARG A 293 -8.92 27.50 8.23
C ARG A 293 -7.99 28.13 9.27
N PRO A 294 -7.05 27.39 9.92
CA PRO A 294 -6.15 28.02 10.88
C PRO A 294 -5.21 29.04 10.24
N LEU A 295 -4.76 28.79 9.00
CA LEU A 295 -3.86 29.69 8.28
C LEU A 295 -4.54 31.01 7.87
N LEU A 296 -5.83 30.96 7.53
CA LEU A 296 -6.63 32.12 7.08
C LEU A 296 -7.48 32.72 8.21
N SER A 297 -7.20 32.35 9.46
CA SER A 297 -7.97 32.79 10.64
C SER A 297 -8.05 34.32 10.81
N GLY A 298 -7.14 35.08 10.20
CA GLY A 298 -7.12 36.55 10.21
C GLY A 298 -8.03 37.24 9.16
N ILE A 299 -8.71 36.49 8.29
CA ILE A 299 -9.54 37.03 7.19
C ILE A 299 -11.03 36.98 7.57
N PRO A 300 -11.86 37.95 7.17
CA PRO A 300 -13.32 37.86 7.34
C PRO A 300 -13.88 36.62 6.65
N LYS A 301 -14.68 35.83 7.38
CA LYS A 301 -15.26 34.54 6.93
C LYS A 301 -14.19 33.50 6.54
N PRO A 302 -13.34 33.08 7.49
CA PRO A 302 -12.21 32.17 7.22
C PRO A 302 -12.67 30.82 6.65
N ASP A 303 -13.86 30.34 7.01
CA ASP A 303 -14.40 29.06 6.54
C ASP A 303 -14.71 29.06 5.04
N LEU A 304 -15.25 30.18 4.53
CA LEU A 304 -15.51 30.34 3.10
C LEU A 304 -14.19 30.43 2.33
N ALA A 305 -13.24 31.23 2.83
CA ALA A 305 -11.92 31.38 2.21
C ALA A 305 -11.16 30.03 2.18
N ALA A 306 -11.16 29.30 3.29
CA ALA A 306 -10.55 27.99 3.40
C ALA A 306 -11.20 26.96 2.47
N GLY A 307 -12.53 26.98 2.34
CA GLY A 307 -13.26 26.13 1.41
C GLY A 307 -12.91 26.42 -0.05
N LEU A 308 -12.85 27.69 -0.45
CA LEU A 308 -12.47 28.09 -1.81
C LEU A 308 -11.04 27.67 -2.16
N VAL A 309 -10.09 27.88 -1.25
CA VAL A 309 -8.69 27.46 -1.42
C VAL A 309 -8.60 25.93 -1.50
N GLY A 310 -9.29 25.21 -0.61
CA GLY A 310 -9.35 23.74 -0.63
C GLY A 310 -9.88 23.20 -1.96
N CYS A 311 -10.96 23.78 -2.50
CA CYS A 311 -11.51 23.42 -3.81
C CYS A 311 -10.52 23.72 -4.95
N ALA A 312 -9.86 24.88 -4.93
CA ALA A 312 -8.88 25.23 -5.95
C ALA A 312 -7.70 24.25 -5.98
N VAL A 313 -7.18 23.86 -4.81
CA VAL A 313 -6.09 22.88 -4.68
C VAL A 313 -6.54 21.49 -5.12
N ALA A 314 -7.78 21.08 -4.82
CA ALA A 314 -8.33 19.81 -5.28
C ALA A 314 -8.54 19.74 -6.80
N VAL A 315 -9.04 20.83 -7.41
CA VAL A 315 -9.15 20.93 -8.87
C VAL A 315 -7.77 20.91 -9.52
N TRP A 316 -6.80 21.63 -8.96
CA TRP A 316 -5.41 21.58 -9.42
C TRP A 316 -4.85 20.15 -9.37
N TRP A 317 -5.05 19.45 -8.25
CA TRP A 317 -4.62 18.06 -8.12
C TRP A 317 -5.30 17.16 -9.15
N LEU A 318 -6.61 17.29 -9.40
CA LEU A 318 -7.31 16.50 -10.41
C LEU A 318 -6.72 16.66 -11.82
N VAL A 319 -6.32 17.88 -12.19
CA VAL A 319 -5.70 18.15 -13.50
C VAL A 319 -4.24 17.68 -13.54
N ALA A 320 -3.48 17.92 -12.46
CA ALA A 320 -2.06 17.60 -12.37
C ALA A 320 -1.78 16.17 -11.86
N ARG A 321 -2.79 15.32 -11.69
CA ARG A 321 -2.70 14.01 -11.02
C ARG A 321 -1.68 13.03 -11.60
N HIS A 322 -1.37 13.15 -12.89
CA HIS A 322 -0.42 12.29 -13.59
C HIS A 322 1.02 12.84 -13.54
N ALA A 323 1.22 14.02 -12.97
CA ALA A 323 2.55 14.61 -12.83
C ALA A 323 3.32 13.97 -11.67
N ALA A 324 4.65 13.92 -11.80
CA ALA A 324 5.54 13.31 -10.80
C ALA A 324 5.49 13.97 -9.40
N TYR A 325 4.93 15.16 -9.25
CA TYR A 325 4.77 15.84 -7.95
C TYR A 325 3.37 15.66 -7.34
N ALA A 326 2.44 14.99 -8.03
CA ALA A 326 1.05 14.85 -7.59
C ALA A 326 0.90 14.05 -6.27
N TRP A 327 1.85 13.17 -5.97
CA TRP A 327 1.87 12.38 -4.72
C TRP A 327 1.91 13.28 -3.48
N ILE A 328 2.55 14.45 -3.54
CA ILE A 328 2.65 15.37 -2.39
C ILE A 328 1.26 15.86 -1.97
N LEU A 329 0.45 16.28 -2.96
CA LEU A 329 -0.91 16.75 -2.71
C LEU A 329 -1.83 15.59 -2.34
N GLN A 330 -1.62 14.40 -2.90
CA GLN A 330 -2.37 13.21 -2.52
C GLN A 330 -2.11 12.82 -1.06
N ASP A 331 -0.85 12.78 -0.64
CA ASP A 331 -0.47 12.49 0.76
C ASP A 331 -1.01 13.56 1.71
N LEU A 332 -0.97 14.83 1.31
CA LEU A 332 -1.60 15.91 2.08
C LEU A 332 -3.11 15.69 2.25
N PHE A 333 -3.82 15.33 1.18
CA PHE A 333 -5.24 14.99 1.24
C PHE A 333 -5.50 13.76 2.11
N GLY A 334 -4.70 12.71 1.97
CA GLY A 334 -4.79 11.48 2.75
C GLY A 334 -4.57 11.72 4.24
N VAL A 335 -3.52 12.46 4.62
CA VAL A 335 -3.23 12.81 6.01
C VAL A 335 -4.35 13.68 6.60
N CYS A 336 -4.82 14.69 5.88
CA CYS A 336 -5.93 15.53 6.35
C CYS A 336 -7.23 14.73 6.51
N LEU A 337 -7.50 13.81 5.58
CA LEU A 337 -8.64 12.89 5.65
C LEU A 337 -8.55 12.01 6.90
N CYS A 338 -7.38 11.42 7.17
CA CYS A 338 -7.16 10.62 8.38
C CYS A 338 -7.39 11.44 9.65
N VAL A 339 -6.87 12.68 9.72
CA VAL A 339 -7.06 13.57 10.88
C VAL A 339 -8.55 13.88 11.09
N VAL A 340 -9.26 14.30 10.04
CA VAL A 340 -10.70 14.62 10.13
C VAL A 340 -11.51 13.38 10.53
N PHE A 341 -11.20 12.22 9.94
CA PHE A 341 -11.90 10.98 10.25
C PHE A 341 -11.73 10.58 11.72
N LEU A 342 -10.51 10.65 12.25
CA LEU A 342 -10.19 10.32 13.65
C LEU A 342 -10.71 11.36 14.66
N ASP A 343 -10.96 12.60 14.22
CA ASP A 343 -11.59 13.65 15.04
C ASP A 343 -13.13 13.47 15.07
N VAL A 344 -13.75 13.13 13.93
CA VAL A 344 -15.21 13.00 13.78
C VAL A 344 -15.72 11.68 14.38
N ILE A 345 -15.05 10.55 14.10
CA ILE A 345 -15.49 9.25 14.56
C ILE A 345 -14.92 8.96 15.94
N LYS A 346 -15.81 8.89 16.92
CA LYS A 346 -15.45 8.66 18.31
C LYS A 346 -15.91 7.27 18.75
N LEU A 347 -14.94 6.46 19.18
CA LEU A 347 -15.25 5.20 19.89
C LEU A 347 -15.80 5.53 21.28
N ARG A 348 -16.87 4.83 21.67
CA ARG A 348 -17.56 4.99 22.95
C ARG A 348 -16.99 4.11 24.07
N SER A 349 -16.44 2.96 23.72
CA SER A 349 -15.86 2.03 24.68
C SER A 349 -14.80 1.14 24.03
N LEU A 350 -13.97 0.49 24.86
CA LEU A 350 -12.99 -0.49 24.38
C LEU A 350 -13.68 -1.72 23.78
N GLU A 351 -14.87 -2.09 24.25
CA GLU A 351 -15.66 -3.18 23.66
C GLU A 351 -15.91 -2.95 22.16
N VAL A 352 -16.43 -1.78 21.79
CA VAL A 352 -16.66 -1.45 20.36
C VAL A 352 -15.35 -1.46 19.59
N ALA A 353 -14.26 -0.94 20.18
CA ALA A 353 -12.93 -0.98 19.56
C ALA A 353 -12.47 -2.41 19.29
N THR A 354 -12.67 -3.32 20.25
CA THR A 354 -12.28 -4.72 20.12
C THR A 354 -13.06 -5.41 19.02
N VAL A 355 -14.37 -5.19 18.95
CA VAL A 355 -15.23 -5.79 17.90
C VAL A 355 -14.83 -5.27 16.52
N LEU A 356 -14.70 -3.94 16.36
CA LEU A 356 -14.30 -3.31 15.11
C LEU A 356 -12.94 -3.82 14.63
N LEU A 357 -11.91 -3.78 15.48
CA LEU A 357 -10.55 -4.19 15.10
C LEU A 357 -10.44 -5.69 14.85
N SER A 358 -11.20 -6.52 15.57
CA SER A 358 -11.22 -7.97 15.34
C SER A 358 -11.91 -8.30 14.01
N MET A 359 -13.00 -7.62 13.67
CA MET A 359 -13.64 -7.76 12.37
C MET A 359 -12.74 -7.27 11.24
N ALA A 360 -12.10 -6.11 11.40
CA ALA A 360 -11.16 -5.57 10.42
C ALA A 360 -9.93 -6.47 10.22
N PHE A 361 -9.41 -7.07 11.30
CA PHE A 361 -8.35 -8.08 11.23
C PHE A 361 -8.75 -9.28 10.37
N CYS A 362 -9.93 -9.87 10.64
CA CYS A 362 -10.42 -11.01 9.86
C CYS A 362 -10.69 -10.62 8.40
N TYR A 363 -11.21 -9.41 8.18
CA TYR A 363 -11.46 -8.85 6.87
C TYR A 363 -10.17 -8.71 6.04
N ASP A 364 -9.12 -8.13 6.61
CA ASP A 364 -7.83 -7.93 5.93
C ASP A 364 -7.19 -9.27 5.55
N VAL A 365 -7.19 -10.23 6.48
CA VAL A 365 -6.72 -11.61 6.24
C VAL A 365 -7.51 -12.31 5.13
N PHE A 366 -8.84 -12.16 5.13
CA PHE A 366 -9.70 -12.75 4.10
C PHE A 366 -9.41 -12.16 2.71
N PHE A 367 -9.39 -10.83 2.59
CA PHE A 367 -9.21 -10.18 1.29
C PHE A 367 -7.78 -10.31 0.75
N VAL A 368 -6.76 -10.43 1.59
CA VAL A 368 -5.37 -10.65 1.13
C VAL A 368 -5.12 -12.11 0.74
N PHE A 369 -5.41 -13.07 1.63
CA PHE A 369 -5.01 -14.46 1.42
C PHE A 369 -6.09 -15.34 0.79
N PHE A 370 -7.37 -15.13 1.13
CA PHE A 370 -8.45 -16.01 0.67
C PHE A 370 -9.09 -15.54 -0.63
N SER A 371 -9.08 -14.23 -0.91
CA SER A 371 -9.68 -13.69 -2.14
C SER A 371 -9.17 -14.32 -3.45
N PRO A 372 -7.87 -14.65 -3.62
CA PRO A 372 -7.40 -15.28 -4.86
C PRO A 372 -8.00 -16.68 -5.08
N TYR A 373 -8.26 -17.43 -4.00
CA TYR A 373 -8.84 -18.76 -4.06
C TYR A 373 -10.34 -18.76 -4.38
N VAL A 374 -11.06 -17.70 -3.98
CA VAL A 374 -12.51 -17.59 -4.16
C VAL A 374 -12.87 -16.94 -5.49
N PHE A 375 -12.12 -15.90 -5.91
CA PHE A 375 -12.45 -15.08 -7.08
C PHE A 375 -11.53 -15.34 -8.29
N GLY A 376 -10.52 -16.22 -8.16
CA GLY A 376 -9.57 -16.55 -9.24
C GLY A 376 -8.55 -15.44 -9.55
N GLN A 377 -8.69 -14.26 -8.94
CA GLN A 377 -7.76 -13.14 -8.99
C GLN A 377 -7.74 -12.44 -7.61
N SER A 378 -6.63 -11.79 -7.27
CA SER A 378 -6.50 -11.02 -6.03
C SER A 378 -7.30 -9.72 -6.12
N VAL A 379 -8.49 -9.71 -5.53
CA VAL A 379 -9.41 -8.55 -5.50
C VAL A 379 -8.71 -7.30 -5.00
N MET A 380 -7.90 -7.42 -3.94
CA MET A 380 -7.17 -6.29 -3.36
C MET A 380 -6.12 -5.71 -4.32
N VAL A 381 -5.47 -6.53 -5.14
CA VAL A 381 -4.48 -6.05 -6.12
C VAL A 381 -5.20 -5.35 -7.26
N LYS A 382 -6.24 -5.97 -7.84
CA LYS A 382 -7.02 -5.38 -8.92
C LYS A 382 -7.66 -4.05 -8.53
N VAL A 383 -8.18 -3.96 -7.30
CA VAL A 383 -8.76 -2.71 -6.80
C VAL A 383 -7.67 -1.69 -6.50
N ALA A 384 -6.57 -2.06 -5.84
CA ALA A 384 -5.48 -1.13 -5.51
C ALA A 384 -4.82 -0.51 -6.74
N THR A 385 -4.73 -1.25 -7.84
CA THR A 385 -4.20 -0.75 -9.12
C THR A 385 -5.22 0.02 -9.95
N GLY A 386 -6.50 0.04 -9.55
CA GLY A 386 -7.56 0.85 -10.16
C GLY A 386 -7.88 0.42 -11.60
N THR A 387 -7.83 1.38 -12.53
CA THR A 387 -7.63 1.02 -13.95
C THR A 387 -6.19 0.53 -14.05
N GLY A 388 -6.02 -0.78 -13.86
CA GLY A 388 -4.75 -1.44 -14.15
C GLY A 388 -4.28 -1.07 -15.55
N PRO A 389 -2.99 -1.31 -15.85
CA PRO A 389 -2.51 -1.12 -17.20
C PRO A 389 -3.47 -1.82 -18.17
N LYS A 390 -3.82 -1.16 -19.28
CA LYS A 390 -4.73 -1.75 -20.28
C LYS A 390 -4.12 -2.99 -20.94
N LYS A 391 -2.85 -3.24 -20.63
CA LYS A 391 -1.97 -4.29 -21.11
C LYS A 391 -1.52 -5.15 -19.95
N ASP A 392 -1.16 -6.39 -20.25
CA ASP A 392 -0.76 -7.38 -19.25
C ASP A 392 0.45 -6.92 -18.41
N ALA A 393 0.54 -7.41 -17.17
CA ALA A 393 1.58 -7.01 -16.22
C ALA A 393 3.01 -7.23 -16.75
N ASP A 394 3.20 -8.28 -17.56
CA ASP A 394 4.47 -8.62 -18.21
C ASP A 394 4.85 -7.58 -19.30
N TYR A 395 3.86 -7.05 -20.03
CA TYR A 395 4.08 -5.97 -20.99
C TYR A 395 4.54 -4.68 -20.30
N CYS A 396 3.99 -4.36 -19.12
CA CYS A 396 4.31 -3.14 -18.40
C CYS A 396 5.57 -3.21 -17.53
N GLU A 397 5.99 -4.41 -17.14
CA GLU A 397 7.31 -4.64 -16.56
C GLU A 397 8.42 -4.42 -17.60
N LYS A 398 8.11 -4.71 -18.87
CA LYS A 398 8.99 -4.49 -20.02
C LYS A 398 8.96 -3.04 -20.54
N TYR A 399 7.73 -2.51 -20.58
CA TYR A 399 7.10 -1.21 -20.90
C TYR A 399 6.99 -0.10 -19.87
N PRO A 400 7.91 0.16 -18.92
CA PRO A 400 7.58 1.01 -17.78
C PRO A 400 7.23 2.46 -18.17
N ASP A 401 7.72 2.94 -19.31
CA ASP A 401 7.51 4.30 -19.80
C ASP A 401 6.28 4.43 -20.73
N ASP A 402 5.58 3.34 -21.05
CA ASP A 402 4.41 3.39 -21.92
C ASP A 402 3.20 4.01 -21.20
N SER A 403 2.50 4.91 -21.88
CA SER A 403 1.29 5.57 -21.38
C SER A 403 0.16 4.61 -21.00
N ASP A 404 0.05 3.45 -21.67
CA ASP A 404 -0.94 2.41 -21.34
C ASP A 404 -0.52 1.52 -20.16
N CYS A 405 0.73 1.67 -19.71
CA CYS A 405 1.32 0.95 -18.59
C CYS A 405 1.34 1.73 -17.26
N GLN A 406 0.89 2.99 -17.29
CA GLN A 406 0.74 3.80 -16.08
C GLN A 406 -0.46 3.30 -15.26
N SER A 407 -0.20 2.32 -14.39
CA SER A 407 -1.17 1.90 -13.38
C SER A 407 -1.59 3.10 -12.53
N THR A 408 -2.86 3.49 -12.62
CA THR A 408 -3.33 4.64 -11.86
C THR A 408 -3.83 4.15 -10.52
N GLN A 409 -2.93 4.17 -9.53
CA GLN A 409 -3.22 3.70 -8.18
C GLN A 409 -4.42 4.46 -7.60
N LEU A 410 -5.24 3.77 -6.80
CA LEU A 410 -6.33 4.42 -6.08
C LEU A 410 -5.73 5.49 -5.14
N PRO A 411 -6.35 6.68 -5.06
CA PRO A 411 -5.80 7.76 -4.25
C PRO A 411 -5.93 7.53 -2.74
N MET A 412 -6.47 6.39 -2.32
CA MET A 412 -6.72 6.01 -0.93
C MET A 412 -5.49 5.37 -0.24
N LEU A 413 -4.29 5.69 -0.74
CA LEU A 413 -3.00 5.29 -0.21
C LEU A 413 -2.11 6.51 -0.06
N LEU A 414 -1.23 6.49 0.94
CA LEU A 414 -0.09 7.39 1.05
C LEU A 414 1.06 6.83 0.22
N LEU A 415 1.77 7.68 -0.52
CA LEU A 415 2.83 7.29 -1.43
C LEU A 415 4.07 8.14 -1.27
N ILE A 416 5.19 7.46 -1.05
CA ILE A 416 6.51 8.09 -1.07
C ILE A 416 7.35 7.42 -2.17
N PRO A 417 7.88 8.17 -3.14
CA PRO A 417 8.67 7.60 -4.23
C PRO A 417 9.93 6.89 -3.69
N ARG A 418 10.27 5.75 -4.30
CA ARG A 418 11.50 5.00 -4.03
C ARG A 418 12.62 5.46 -4.97
N ASP A 419 13.85 5.29 -4.53
CA ASP A 419 15.06 5.67 -5.28
C ASP A 419 15.28 4.82 -6.55
N GLN A 420 14.67 3.62 -6.63
CA GLN A 420 14.92 2.63 -7.70
C GLN A 420 13.65 2.23 -8.48
N SER A 421 12.77 3.20 -8.77
CA SER A 421 11.44 3.01 -9.38
C SER A 421 10.39 2.40 -8.42
N GLY A 422 9.14 2.84 -8.55
CA GLY A 422 8.04 2.46 -7.67
C GLY A 422 7.82 3.37 -6.45
N TYR A 423 6.81 3.04 -5.65
CA TYR A 423 6.37 3.81 -4.48
C TYR A 423 6.31 2.92 -3.24
N SER A 424 6.69 3.46 -2.08
CA SER A 424 6.30 2.88 -0.80
C SER A 424 4.88 3.30 -0.51
N MET A 425 4.00 2.35 -0.23
CA MET A 425 2.57 2.59 -0.05
C MET A 425 2.13 2.28 1.39
N LEU A 426 1.19 3.05 1.90
CA LEU A 426 0.52 2.79 3.17
C LEU A 426 -0.98 3.06 3.02
N GLY A 427 -1.82 2.09 3.37
CA GLY A 427 -3.26 2.24 3.30
C GLY A 427 -3.78 3.24 4.32
N LEU A 428 -4.70 4.13 3.93
CA LEU A 428 -5.34 5.05 4.87
C LEU A 428 -6.14 4.30 5.96
N GLY A 429 -6.69 3.13 5.62
CA GLY A 429 -7.37 2.25 6.57
C GLY A 429 -6.45 1.74 7.69
N ASP A 430 -5.18 1.46 7.38
CA ASP A 430 -4.18 0.98 8.34
C ASP A 430 -3.71 2.07 9.32
N VAL A 431 -3.91 3.34 8.95
CA VAL A 431 -3.72 4.50 9.83
C VAL A 431 -4.98 4.72 10.66
N VAL A 432 -6.14 4.77 10.00
CA VAL A 432 -7.40 5.15 10.62
C VAL A 432 -7.91 4.11 11.62
N LEU A 433 -7.94 2.82 11.28
CA LEU A 433 -8.57 1.81 12.14
C LEU A 433 -7.85 1.65 13.48
N PRO A 434 -6.53 1.42 13.53
CA PRO A 434 -5.80 1.46 14.81
C PRO A 434 -5.78 2.86 15.43
N GLY A 435 -5.77 3.92 14.60
CA GLY A 435 -5.82 5.31 15.06
C GLY A 435 -7.07 5.64 15.88
N LEU A 436 -8.22 5.01 15.61
CA LEU A 436 -9.43 5.18 16.43
C LEU A 436 -9.21 4.69 17.87
N LEU A 437 -8.50 3.57 18.04
CA LEU A 437 -8.12 3.06 19.37
C LEU A 437 -7.12 4.01 20.06
N VAL A 438 -6.10 4.50 19.33
CA VAL A 438 -5.14 5.48 19.87
C VAL A 438 -5.84 6.76 20.32
N SER A 439 -6.79 7.27 19.52
CA SER A 439 -7.62 8.44 19.85
C SER A 439 -8.52 8.19 21.07
N PHE A 440 -9.11 7.00 21.19
CA PHE A 440 -9.84 6.60 22.41
C PHE A 440 -8.94 6.59 23.64
N CYS A 441 -7.76 5.98 23.57
CA CYS A 441 -6.79 5.97 24.67
C CYS A 441 -6.34 7.39 25.06
N ALA A 442 -6.11 8.27 24.09
CA ALA A 442 -5.75 9.68 24.34
C ALA A 442 -6.84 10.46 25.07
N ARG A 443 -8.09 10.28 24.65
CA ARG A 443 -9.26 10.90 25.28
C ARG A 443 -9.49 10.36 26.70
N TYR A 444 -9.35 9.05 26.89
CA TYR A 444 -9.44 8.40 28.21
C TYR A 444 -8.37 8.94 29.17
N ASP A 445 -7.12 8.97 28.73
CA ASP A 445 -6.00 9.47 29.51
C ASP A 445 -6.19 10.95 29.89
N ALA A 446 -6.64 11.79 28.96
CA ALA A 446 -6.97 13.19 29.23
C ALA A 446 -8.13 13.34 30.24
N ALA A 447 -9.18 12.52 30.15
CA ALA A 447 -10.30 12.54 31.09
C ALA A 447 -9.87 12.11 32.51
N ALA A 448 -9.02 11.09 32.60
CA ALA A 448 -8.47 10.55 33.84
C ALA A 448 -7.27 11.33 34.39
N ASN A 449 -6.81 12.37 33.69
CA ASN A 449 -5.59 13.12 33.99
C ASN A 449 -4.36 12.21 34.18
N ARG A 450 -4.21 11.23 33.28
CA ARG A 450 -3.10 10.26 33.22
C ARG A 450 -2.50 10.25 31.82
N SER A 451 -1.35 9.61 31.66
CA SER A 451 -0.65 9.49 30.37
C SER A 451 0.01 8.12 30.25
N ARG A 452 -0.79 7.06 30.23
CA ARG A 452 -0.31 5.67 30.23
C ARG A 452 -0.79 4.90 29.02
N TYR A 453 -2.09 4.94 28.71
CA TYR A 453 -2.66 4.20 27.59
C TYR A 453 -2.30 4.83 26.25
N PHE A 454 -2.30 6.16 26.16
CA PHE A 454 -1.96 6.88 24.95
C PHE A 454 -0.54 6.61 24.45
N PRO A 455 0.53 6.88 25.24
CA PRO A 455 1.89 6.63 24.77
C PRO A 455 2.16 5.14 24.52
N ALA A 456 1.56 4.24 25.31
CA ALA A 456 1.68 2.81 25.07
C ALA A 456 1.02 2.38 23.76
N CYS A 457 -0.19 2.87 23.45
CA CYS A 457 -0.88 2.53 22.22
C CYS A 457 -0.19 3.12 20.98
N VAL A 458 0.40 4.33 21.09
CA VAL A 458 1.25 4.91 20.03
C VAL A 458 2.50 4.06 19.81
N PHE A 459 3.16 3.61 20.88
CA PHE A 459 4.30 2.71 20.79
C PHE A 459 3.92 1.37 20.13
N GLY A 460 2.80 0.77 20.54
CA GLY A 460 2.25 -0.43 19.93
C GLY A 460 1.96 -0.27 18.44
N TYR A 461 1.37 0.85 18.04
CA TYR A 461 1.13 1.18 16.63
C TYR A 461 2.44 1.30 15.84
N ALA A 462 3.43 2.02 16.38
CA ALA A 462 4.72 2.20 15.74
C ALA A 462 5.46 0.87 15.52
N ILE A 463 5.46 -0.02 16.53
CA ILE A 463 6.05 -1.36 16.42
C ILE A 463 5.27 -2.23 15.44
N GLY A 464 3.93 -2.24 15.52
CA GLY A 464 3.09 -3.02 14.60
C GLY A 464 3.30 -2.61 13.14
N LEU A 465 3.39 -1.30 12.86
CA LEU A 465 3.62 -0.78 11.52
C LEU A 465 5.04 -1.12 11.02
N ALA A 466 6.04 -1.05 11.89
CA ALA A 466 7.40 -1.46 11.55
C ALA A 466 7.48 -2.96 11.23
N CYS A 467 6.80 -3.80 11.99
CA CYS A 467 6.68 -5.24 11.73
C CYS A 467 5.98 -5.53 10.40
N ALA A 468 4.90 -4.81 10.07
CA ALA A 468 4.22 -4.95 8.78
C ALA A 468 5.15 -4.60 7.60
N ASN A 469 5.88 -3.47 7.70
CA ASN A 469 6.85 -3.06 6.69
C ASN A 469 7.99 -4.09 6.55
N LEU A 470 8.51 -4.61 7.67
CA LEU A 470 9.54 -5.64 7.67
C LEU A 470 9.04 -6.93 7.03
N ALA A 471 7.80 -7.35 7.33
CA ALA A 471 7.21 -8.53 6.74
C ALA A 471 7.09 -8.41 5.21
N VAL A 472 6.58 -7.28 4.70
CA VAL A 472 6.53 -7.04 3.25
C VAL A 472 7.94 -7.03 2.64
N ALA A 473 8.92 -6.44 3.33
CA ALA A 473 10.31 -6.39 2.85
C ALA A 473 10.97 -7.78 2.77
N VAL A 474 10.64 -8.68 3.72
CA VAL A 474 11.19 -10.04 3.80
C VAL A 474 10.48 -11.00 2.84
N PHE A 475 9.15 -10.97 2.81
CA PHE A 475 8.35 -11.95 2.06
C PHE A 475 8.11 -11.54 0.60
N LYS A 476 8.38 -10.28 0.22
CA LYS A 476 8.21 -9.74 -1.15
C LYS A 476 6.81 -9.95 -1.75
N VAL A 477 5.82 -10.19 -0.90
CA VAL A 477 4.40 -10.35 -1.25
C VAL A 477 3.59 -9.43 -0.32
N GLY A 478 2.47 -8.91 -0.82
CA GLY A 478 1.54 -8.12 -0.02
C GLY A 478 1.07 -8.90 1.22
N GLN A 479 1.29 -8.31 2.40
CA GLN A 479 0.88 -8.87 3.69
C GLN A 479 -0.26 -8.03 4.27
N PRO A 480 -1.24 -8.64 4.97
CA PRO A 480 -2.27 -7.90 5.69
C PRO A 480 -1.63 -7.09 6.82
N ALA A 481 -1.72 -5.76 6.78
CA ALA A 481 -1.06 -4.89 7.76
C ALA A 481 -1.72 -5.00 9.15
N LEU A 482 -3.04 -5.20 9.21
CA LEU A 482 -3.77 -5.32 10.47
C LEU A 482 -3.40 -6.57 11.25
N LEU A 483 -2.82 -7.59 10.58
CA LEU A 483 -2.26 -8.77 11.22
C LEU A 483 -1.19 -8.43 12.25
N TYR A 484 -0.43 -7.37 12.02
CA TYR A 484 0.64 -6.89 12.91
C TYR A 484 0.16 -5.75 13.81
N LEU A 485 -0.67 -4.85 13.29
CA LEU A 485 -1.12 -3.65 14.01
C LEU A 485 -2.07 -3.98 15.16
N VAL A 486 -3.06 -4.84 14.95
CA VAL A 486 -4.08 -5.17 15.97
C VAL A 486 -3.48 -5.82 17.22
N PRO A 487 -2.65 -6.87 17.14
CA PRO A 487 -2.06 -7.46 18.35
C PRO A 487 -1.11 -6.49 19.07
N CYS A 488 -0.34 -5.67 18.35
CA CYS A 488 0.59 -4.72 18.96
C CYS A 488 -0.11 -3.52 19.62
N THR A 489 -1.29 -3.13 19.15
CA THR A 489 -2.08 -2.02 19.73
C THR A 489 -3.08 -2.54 20.77
N LEU A 490 -4.10 -3.27 20.33
CA LEU A 490 -5.18 -3.74 21.18
C LEU A 490 -4.68 -4.73 22.25
N GLY A 491 -3.77 -5.64 21.87
CA GLY A 491 -3.17 -6.58 22.82
C GLY A 491 -2.39 -5.87 23.92
N LEU A 492 -1.62 -4.84 23.57
CA LEU A 492 -0.86 -4.05 24.55
C LEU A 492 -1.78 -3.27 25.50
N VAL A 493 -2.84 -2.63 24.96
CA VAL A 493 -3.84 -1.93 25.78
C VAL A 493 -4.56 -2.90 26.72
N TYR A 494 -4.93 -4.09 26.23
CA TYR A 494 -5.56 -5.13 27.03
C TYR A 494 -4.66 -5.58 28.20
N ILE A 495 -3.37 -5.85 27.93
CA ILE A 495 -2.40 -6.25 28.95
C ILE A 495 -2.26 -5.15 30.01
N LEU A 496 -2.05 -3.90 29.60
CA LEU A 496 -1.92 -2.77 30.52
C LEU A 496 -3.19 -2.56 31.36
N ALA A 497 -4.38 -2.67 30.75
CA ALA A 497 -5.64 -2.51 31.46
C ALA A 497 -5.88 -3.60 32.51
N LYS A 498 -5.37 -4.83 32.27
CA LYS A 498 -5.40 -5.92 33.25
C LYS A 498 -4.40 -5.70 34.39
N LEU A 499 -3.19 -5.23 34.08
CA LEU A 499 -2.17 -4.92 35.08
C LEU A 499 -2.59 -3.75 35.99
N ASP A 500 -3.31 -2.78 35.44
CA ASP A 500 -3.77 -1.60 36.18
C ASP A 500 -5.11 -1.80 36.88
N HIS A 501 -5.73 -2.98 36.75
CA HIS A 501 -7.07 -3.30 37.27
C HIS A 501 -8.18 -2.33 36.81
N THR A 502 -7.98 -1.57 35.73
CA THR A 502 -8.99 -0.64 35.18
C THR A 502 -9.73 -1.22 33.96
N PHE A 503 -9.56 -2.51 33.68
CA PHE A 503 -10.16 -3.17 32.51
C PHE A 503 -11.66 -2.96 32.42
N ASP A 504 -12.42 -3.15 33.51
CA ASP A 504 -13.88 -3.06 33.46
C ASP A 504 -14.38 -1.64 33.17
N HIS A 505 -13.65 -0.62 33.64
CA HIS A 505 -13.92 0.79 33.35
C HIS A 505 -13.63 1.13 31.89
N LEU A 506 -12.52 0.62 31.34
CA LEU A 506 -12.13 0.85 29.95
C LEU A 506 -13.07 0.08 28.99
N TRP A 507 -13.49 -1.12 29.37
CA TRP A 507 -14.39 -2.01 28.61
C TRP A 507 -15.77 -1.41 28.42
N LYS A 508 -16.40 -0.91 29.50
CA LYS A 508 -17.74 -0.30 29.45
C LYS A 508 -17.72 1.13 28.89
N GLY A 509 -16.55 1.78 28.91
CA GLY A 509 -16.38 3.19 28.55
C GLY A 509 -16.61 4.11 29.75
N PRO A 510 -15.80 5.16 29.96
CA PRO A 510 -16.01 6.15 31.01
C PRO A 510 -17.36 6.86 30.85
N PRO A 511 -18.12 7.06 31.95
CA PRO A 511 -19.34 7.88 31.91
C PRO A 511 -19.07 9.35 31.56
N ASP A 512 -17.85 9.87 31.80
CA ASP A 512 -17.42 11.22 31.40
C ASP A 512 -17.21 11.39 29.88
N LEU A 513 -17.17 10.28 29.12
CA LEU A 513 -17.16 10.28 27.66
C LEU A 513 -18.56 10.07 27.04
N LEU A 514 -19.58 9.86 27.87
CA LEU A 514 -20.98 9.82 27.47
C LEU A 514 -21.59 11.23 27.63
N PRO A 515 -22.44 11.70 26.70
CA PRO A 515 -23.20 12.92 26.94
C PRO A 515 -24.02 12.74 28.23
N LEU A 516 -24.01 13.76 29.10
CA LEU A 516 -24.98 13.81 30.19
C LEU A 516 -26.39 13.71 29.60
N PRO A 517 -27.31 12.96 30.22
CA PRO A 517 -28.68 12.89 29.74
C PRO A 517 -29.20 14.32 29.59
N SER A 518 -29.71 14.64 28.39
CA SER A 518 -30.47 15.85 28.13
C SER A 518 -31.47 16.00 29.27
N SER A 519 -31.43 17.14 29.97
CA SER A 519 -32.38 17.48 31.02
C SER A 519 -33.81 17.38 30.47
N SER A 520 -34.44 16.23 30.62
CA SER A 520 -35.86 16.07 30.41
C SER A 520 -36.57 16.60 31.65
N SER A 521 -37.11 17.80 31.49
CA SER A 521 -38.21 18.42 32.24
C SER A 521 -38.05 18.66 33.75
N PRO A 522 -38.48 19.84 34.26
CA PRO A 522 -38.63 20.03 35.71
C PRO A 522 -39.68 19.04 36.25
N PRO A 523 -39.58 18.60 37.52
CA PRO A 523 -40.51 17.66 38.10
C PRO A 523 -41.94 18.23 38.07
N PRO A 524 -42.97 17.41 37.81
CA PRO A 524 -44.34 17.85 37.87
C PRO A 524 -44.69 18.26 39.30
N SER A 525 -45.15 19.50 39.44
CA SER A 525 -45.84 19.98 40.62
C SER A 525 -47.12 19.17 40.82
N SER A 526 -47.16 18.33 41.85
CA SER A 526 -48.41 17.78 42.37
C SER A 526 -48.41 17.92 43.90
N SER A 527 -49.37 18.70 44.36
CA SER A 527 -49.82 18.91 45.73
C SER A 527 -49.99 17.63 46.54
N PRO A 528 -49.86 17.69 47.89
CA PRO A 528 -49.95 16.52 48.76
C PRO A 528 -51.42 16.14 49.02
N PRO A 529 -51.68 14.85 49.26
CA PRO A 529 -52.74 14.47 50.19
C PRO A 529 -52.19 13.61 51.35
N GLU A 530 -52.52 14.08 52.56
CA GLU A 530 -53.06 13.31 53.69
C GLU A 530 -52.39 11.98 54.05
N GLU A 531 -51.58 12.00 55.12
CA GLU A 531 -51.48 10.88 56.05
C GLU A 531 -51.85 11.36 57.46
N GLU A 532 -52.78 10.62 58.06
CA GLU A 532 -53.43 10.83 59.35
C GLU A 532 -52.78 9.89 60.39
N GLY A 533 -52.46 10.43 61.58
CA GLY A 533 -52.15 9.71 62.84
C GLY A 533 -50.69 9.25 63.02
N ASP A 534 -50.03 9.40 64.16
CA ASP A 534 -50.42 9.90 65.48
C ASP A 534 -49.16 10.00 66.38
N LEU A 535 -49.27 10.82 67.43
CA LEU A 535 -48.57 10.82 68.73
C LEU A 535 -47.20 11.54 68.90
N GLU A 536 -47.31 12.71 69.59
CA GLU A 536 -46.61 13.11 70.84
C GLU A 536 -45.06 13.19 70.84
N GLN A 537 -44.34 14.20 71.36
CA GLN A 537 -44.53 15.33 72.30
C GLN A 537 -43.41 16.36 71.97
N GLN A 538 -43.70 17.67 71.93
CA GLN A 538 -43.22 18.71 72.88
C GLN A 538 -41.70 18.69 73.15
N GLU A 539 -40.91 19.71 72.79
CA GLU A 539 -40.66 20.88 73.64
C GLU A 539 -39.89 22.02 72.92
N GLU A 540 -40.50 23.21 72.95
CA GLU A 540 -39.95 24.58 73.15
C GLU A 540 -38.67 25.14 72.48
N ALA A 541 -38.84 26.36 71.94
CA ALA A 541 -37.88 27.33 71.40
C ALA A 541 -37.18 28.14 72.54
N PRO A 542 -36.49 29.31 72.36
CA PRO A 542 -36.20 30.07 71.14
C PRO A 542 -34.80 30.75 71.03
N ALA A 543 -34.60 31.30 69.82
CA ALA A 543 -33.82 32.47 69.37
C ALA A 543 -32.97 33.33 70.34
N ALA A 544 -31.77 33.70 69.87
CA ALA A 544 -31.18 35.05 69.92
C ALA A 544 -30.05 35.14 68.86
N THR A 545 -30.07 35.99 67.83
CA THR A 545 -29.95 37.47 67.76
C THR A 545 -28.49 37.94 67.60
N GLU A 546 -28.26 38.83 66.61
CA GLU A 546 -27.13 39.78 66.44
C GLU A 546 -25.75 39.22 66.02
N LYS A 547 -24.89 39.86 65.21
CA LYS A 547 -24.85 41.18 64.53
C LYS A 547 -23.67 41.17 63.53
N HIS A 548 -23.84 41.87 62.41
CA HIS A 548 -22.89 42.78 61.73
C HIS A 548 -21.36 42.51 61.72
N ALA A 549 -20.76 42.48 60.52
CA ALA A 549 -19.68 43.37 60.03
C ALA A 549 -19.12 42.81 58.69
N LEU A 550 -19.41 43.38 57.50
CA LEU A 550 -18.74 44.51 56.83
C LEU A 550 -17.19 44.50 56.84
N LEU A 551 -16.59 44.25 55.66
CA LEU A 551 -15.40 44.91 55.06
C LEU A 551 -15.11 44.24 53.69
N LYS A 552 -15.52 44.80 52.54
CA LYS A 552 -14.84 45.83 51.69
C LYS A 552 -13.34 45.59 51.45
N ILE A 553 -12.98 45.48 50.15
CA ILE A 553 -11.88 46.14 49.38
C ILE A 553 -11.57 45.25 48.15
N SER A 554 -12.02 45.59 46.92
CA SER A 554 -11.25 46.24 45.82
C SER A 554 -9.88 45.58 45.59
N ILE A 555 -9.61 44.92 44.47
CA ILE A 555 -9.55 45.39 43.07
C ILE A 555 -9.79 44.19 42.14
#